data_AF-A0A1M7Z1B5-F1
#
_entry.id   AF-A0A1M7Z1B5-F1
#
_cell.length_a   1.000
_cell.length_b   1.000
_cell.length_c   1.000
_cell.angle_alpha   90.00
_cell.angle_beta   90.00
_cell.angle_gamma   90.00
#
_symmetry.space_group_name_H-M   'P 1'
#
loop_
_entity.id
_entity.type
_entity.pdbx_description
1 polymer ?
#
loop_
_entity_poly.entity_id
_entity_poly.type
_entity_poly.pdbx_seq_one_letter_code
_entity_poly.pdbx_strand_id
1 'polypeptide(L)'
;MNKAFSTFLMGLTISGCSQGLPPENHADVRSLTQMPVCCSSYAGFYWTGLDKNDQVRLKLDQNSPVWSFPGGKSYFGAFRFSPQSGQVAVHIDSLMSAGQVFAPSVILLDAHFKPQITYDLNHFSIRYADAFGQNRYAGQFQINAENTPYMVVYTDADKTGDKVIIPHPARIRAMESGEPLPIVSDINYSRTHQGTLNIQVTTESVRQHPAPVISQPAPHQFTRTAERDSVRYYHHAIQRAVAANHIDKALALLEEAKVLNIPGARRVFIEAINKKTAR
;
A
#
# COMPACT_ATOMS: atom_id res chain seq x y z
N MET A 1 29.62 -4.49 -84.38
CA MET A 1 30.93 -5.06 -83.97
C MET A 1 31.32 -4.38 -82.66
N ASN A 2 31.67 -5.17 -81.64
CA ASN A 2 32.12 -4.83 -80.27
C ASN A 2 31.02 -4.30 -79.32
N LYS A 3 30.53 -5.03 -78.30
CA LYS A 3 31.10 -5.72 -77.11
C LYS A 3 31.24 -4.80 -75.87
N ALA A 4 30.97 -5.44 -74.71
CA ALA A 4 31.15 -5.02 -73.31
C ALA A 4 29.93 -4.27 -72.71
N PHE A 5 29.10 -4.84 -71.82
CA PHE A 5 29.35 -5.45 -70.50
C PHE A 5 29.90 -4.43 -69.49
N SER A 6 29.02 -3.86 -68.67
CA SER A 6 29.39 -3.41 -67.32
C SER A 6 28.15 -3.29 -66.43
N THR A 7 28.09 -4.19 -65.47
CA THR A 7 27.24 -4.24 -64.29
C THR A 7 27.39 -2.96 -63.46
N PHE A 8 26.29 -2.24 -63.20
CA PHE A 8 26.24 -1.24 -62.13
C PHE A 8 25.28 -1.73 -61.04
N LEU A 9 25.87 -2.33 -60.00
CA LEU A 9 25.24 -2.55 -58.70
C LEU A 9 24.91 -1.16 -58.11
N MET A 10 23.63 -0.80 -58.09
CA MET A 10 23.18 0.39 -57.37
C MET A 10 22.71 -0.04 -55.98
N GLY A 11 23.56 0.27 -54.99
CA GLY A 11 23.33 -0.06 -53.59
C GLY A 11 22.10 0.66 -53.02
N LEU A 12 21.20 -0.14 -52.45
CA LEU A 12 20.15 0.32 -51.55
C LEU A 12 20.80 0.74 -50.22
N THR A 13 20.97 2.05 -50.02
CA THR A 13 21.29 2.61 -48.71
C THR A 13 20.00 2.64 -47.89
N ILE A 14 19.78 1.59 -47.09
CA ILE A 14 18.75 1.63 -46.04
C ILE A 14 19.27 2.58 -44.97
N SER A 15 18.78 3.82 -44.99
CA SER A 15 18.93 4.78 -43.90
C SER A 15 18.02 4.34 -42.74
N GLY A 16 18.48 3.35 -41.99
CA GLY A 16 17.84 2.95 -40.73
C GLY A 16 18.20 3.97 -39.65
N CYS A 17 17.30 4.91 -39.37
CA CYS A 17 17.39 5.75 -38.18
C CYS A 17 17.29 4.86 -36.93
N SER A 18 18.42 4.58 -36.29
CA SER A 18 18.45 4.01 -34.94
C SER A 18 17.95 5.09 -33.97
N GLN A 19 16.65 5.09 -33.66
CA GLN A 19 16.18 5.77 -32.48
C GLN A 19 16.73 4.99 -31.28
N GLY A 20 17.81 5.51 -30.70
CA GLY A 20 18.25 5.09 -29.39
C GLY A 20 17.13 5.39 -28.40
N LEU A 21 16.43 4.35 -27.96
CA LEU A 21 15.53 4.45 -26.83
C LEU A 21 16.37 4.88 -25.63
N PRO A 22 16.02 5.99 -24.94
CA PRO A 22 16.57 6.22 -23.61
C PRO A 22 16.16 5.04 -22.71
N PRO A 23 16.98 4.67 -21.71
CA PRO A 23 16.62 3.60 -20.80
C PRO A 23 15.28 3.95 -20.13
N GLU A 24 14.25 3.18 -20.45
CA GLU A 24 12.95 3.21 -19.78
C GLU A 24 13.15 2.82 -18.32
N ASN A 25 13.32 3.82 -17.47
CA ASN A 25 12.95 3.72 -16.06
C ASN A 25 11.54 4.27 -15.89
N HIS A 26 10.59 3.73 -16.65
CA HIS A 26 9.18 3.82 -16.32
C HIS A 26 8.81 2.56 -15.53
N ALA A 27 9.25 2.51 -14.28
CA ALA A 27 8.46 1.77 -13.31
C ALA A 27 7.07 2.42 -13.34
N ASP A 28 6.06 1.65 -13.75
CA ASP A 28 4.65 2.03 -13.79
C ASP A 28 4.24 2.77 -12.52
N VAL A 29 4.34 4.11 -12.53
CA VAL A 29 3.71 4.97 -11.52
C VAL A 29 2.25 5.05 -11.93
N ARG A 30 1.47 4.02 -11.60
CA ARG A 30 0.01 4.17 -11.56
C ARG A 30 -0.28 5.35 -10.66
N SER A 31 -0.74 6.45 -11.25
CA SER A 31 -1.12 7.64 -10.50
C SER A 31 -2.24 7.25 -9.55
N LEU A 32 -2.11 7.61 -8.26
CA LEU A 32 -3.10 7.35 -7.22
C LEU A 32 -4.52 7.81 -7.63
N THR A 33 -4.59 8.81 -8.52
CA THR A 33 -5.82 9.32 -9.13
C THR A 33 -6.63 8.24 -9.85
N GLN A 34 -5.98 7.24 -10.47
CA GLN A 34 -6.61 6.17 -11.26
C GLN A 34 -7.00 4.96 -10.41
N MET A 35 -6.55 4.87 -9.16
CA MET A 35 -6.87 3.74 -8.31
C MET A 35 -8.33 3.79 -7.83
N PRO A 36 -9.05 2.64 -7.85
CA PRO A 36 -10.39 2.55 -7.32
C PRO A 36 -10.37 2.75 -5.80
N VAL A 37 -11.40 3.42 -5.27
CA VAL A 37 -11.60 3.53 -3.82
C VAL A 37 -12.05 2.17 -3.28
N CYS A 38 -11.53 1.77 -2.11
CA CYS A 38 -11.74 0.41 -1.59
C CYS A 38 -13.17 0.10 -1.18
N CYS A 39 -13.90 1.13 -0.76
CA CYS A 39 -15.02 1.01 0.16
C CYS A 39 -16.13 2.01 -0.24
N SER A 40 -17.24 2.06 0.49
CA SER A 40 -18.29 3.08 0.30
C SER A 40 -18.44 4.03 1.50
N SER A 41 -17.89 3.65 2.65
CA SER A 41 -17.84 4.45 3.88
C SER A 41 -16.72 3.95 4.79
N TYR A 42 -16.41 4.72 5.85
CA TYR A 42 -15.44 4.32 6.89
C TYR A 42 -15.76 2.96 7.51
N ALA A 43 -17.04 2.62 7.67
CA ALA A 43 -17.45 1.33 8.25
C ALA A 43 -16.99 0.12 7.41
N GLY A 44 -16.75 0.30 6.11
CA GLY A 44 -16.29 -0.75 5.19
C GLY A 44 -14.77 -0.97 5.17
N PHE A 45 -14.00 -0.20 5.95
CA PHE A 45 -12.55 -0.35 5.99
C PHE A 45 -12.12 -1.69 6.59
N TYR A 46 -10.95 -2.17 6.19
CA TYR A 46 -10.31 -3.31 6.84
C TYR A 46 -9.64 -2.83 8.13
N TRP A 47 -10.24 -3.16 9.27
CA TRP A 47 -9.78 -2.70 10.59
C TRP A 47 -8.80 -3.68 11.22
N THR A 48 -7.53 -3.28 11.32
CA THR A 48 -6.51 -4.03 12.07
C THR A 48 -6.69 -3.76 13.57
N GLY A 49 -6.87 -4.81 14.37
CA GLY A 49 -6.93 -4.68 15.82
C GLY A 49 -5.57 -4.31 16.40
N LEU A 50 -5.56 -3.42 17.39
CA LEU A 50 -4.41 -3.04 18.19
C LEU A 50 -4.62 -3.51 19.62
N ASP A 51 -3.66 -4.27 20.15
CA ASP A 51 -3.68 -4.69 21.54
C ASP A 51 -3.24 -3.56 22.48
N LYS A 52 -3.29 -3.82 23.80
CA LYS A 52 -3.06 -2.78 24.82
C LYS A 52 -1.68 -2.13 24.72
N ASN A 53 -0.67 -2.93 24.41
CA ASN A 53 0.73 -2.54 24.27
C ASN A 53 1.24 -3.17 22.98
N ASP A 54 1.10 -2.46 21.88
CA ASP A 54 1.37 -2.99 20.56
C ASP A 54 2.31 -2.08 19.79
N GLN A 55 3.13 -2.67 18.92
CA GLN A 55 4.02 -1.96 18.04
C GLN A 55 3.86 -2.49 16.61
N VAL A 56 3.26 -1.66 15.77
CA VAL A 56 2.93 -2.00 14.40
C VAL A 56 3.81 -1.24 13.43
N ARG A 57 4.39 -1.96 12.47
CA ARG A 57 5.04 -1.35 11.30
C ARG A 57 4.05 -1.32 10.14
N LEU A 58 3.51 -0.14 9.85
CA LEU A 58 2.60 0.10 8.73
C LEU A 58 3.42 0.48 7.49
N LYS A 59 3.32 -0.34 6.44
CA LYS A 59 3.87 -0.01 5.11
C LYS A 59 2.73 0.42 4.20
N LEU A 60 2.79 1.65 3.70
CA LEU A 60 1.85 2.19 2.71
C LEU A 60 2.54 2.23 1.35
N ASP A 61 2.03 1.42 0.42
CA ASP A 61 2.52 1.28 -0.94
C ASP A 61 1.37 1.01 -1.92
N GLN A 62 1.68 0.69 -3.18
CA GLN A 62 0.70 0.44 -4.24
C GLN A 62 -0.31 -0.67 -3.95
N ASN A 63 -0.03 -1.56 -2.99
CA ASN A 63 -0.93 -2.64 -2.57
C ASN A 63 -1.87 -2.22 -1.43
N SER A 64 -1.70 -1.02 -0.90
CA SER A 64 -2.52 -0.50 0.20
C SER A 64 -3.89 -0.04 -0.31
N PRO A 65 -4.93 -0.12 0.52
CA PRO A 65 -6.25 0.36 0.14
C PRO A 65 -6.23 1.88 -0.07
N VAL A 66 -7.04 2.35 -1.01
CA VAL A 66 -7.16 3.78 -1.35
C VAL A 66 -8.53 4.29 -0.94
N TRP A 67 -8.58 5.49 -0.38
CA TRP A 67 -9.81 6.20 -0.05
C TRP A 67 -9.72 7.68 -0.43
N SER A 68 -10.87 8.32 -0.63
CA SER A 68 -10.97 9.75 -0.91
C SER A 68 -11.20 10.52 0.39
N PHE A 69 -10.12 11.07 0.96
CA PHE A 69 -10.17 11.92 2.15
C PHE A 69 -10.43 13.39 1.74
N PRO A 70 -10.72 14.29 2.70
CA PRO A 70 -10.91 15.72 2.40
C PRO A 70 -9.73 16.35 1.64
N GLY A 71 -8.48 15.94 1.96
CA GLY A 71 -7.27 16.39 1.27
C GLY A 71 -6.95 15.65 -0.04
N GLY A 72 -7.83 14.76 -0.51
CA GLY A 72 -7.65 13.99 -1.75
C GLY A 72 -7.52 12.47 -1.55
N LYS A 73 -7.24 11.74 -2.64
CA LYS A 73 -7.03 10.30 -2.57
C LYS A 73 -5.72 10.00 -1.83
N SER A 74 -5.75 9.01 -0.94
CA SER A 74 -4.57 8.54 -0.19
C SER A 74 -4.62 7.02 -0.01
N TYR A 75 -3.44 6.40 0.02
CA TYR A 75 -3.27 5.13 0.71
C TYR A 75 -3.51 5.33 2.22
N PHE A 76 -4.05 4.33 2.90
CA PHE A 76 -4.32 4.46 4.32
C PHE A 76 -4.14 3.15 5.09
N GLY A 77 -3.87 3.27 6.39
CA GLY A 77 -4.00 2.20 7.37
C GLY A 77 -5.17 2.48 8.30
N ALA A 78 -5.93 1.46 8.65
CA ALA A 78 -7.10 1.57 9.52
C ALA A 78 -6.97 0.62 10.70
N PHE A 79 -7.13 1.16 11.91
CA PHE A 79 -6.87 0.48 13.16
C PHE A 79 -8.03 0.59 14.13
N ARG A 80 -8.21 -0.45 14.95
CA ARG A 80 -9.18 -0.49 16.04
C ARG A 80 -8.43 -0.71 17.35
N PHE A 81 -8.59 0.18 18.32
CA PHE A 81 -8.03 -0.02 19.66
C PHE A 81 -8.69 -1.20 20.38
N SER A 82 -7.97 -1.78 21.33
CA SER A 82 -8.52 -2.84 22.19
C SER A 82 -9.81 -2.35 22.87
N PRO A 83 -10.88 -3.15 22.88
CA PRO A 83 -12.12 -2.80 23.59
C PRO A 83 -11.93 -2.58 25.09
N GLN A 84 -10.82 -3.06 25.65
CA GLN A 84 -10.46 -2.92 27.06
C GLN A 84 -9.69 -1.61 27.35
N SER A 85 -9.24 -0.88 26.34
CA SER A 85 -8.47 0.34 26.53
C SER A 85 -9.40 1.54 26.78
N GLY A 86 -9.04 2.35 27.77
CA GLY A 86 -9.66 3.62 28.11
C GLY A 86 -8.87 4.78 27.50
N GLN A 87 -7.86 5.27 28.23
CA GLN A 87 -6.88 6.23 27.72
C GLN A 87 -5.67 5.50 27.13
N VAL A 88 -5.20 5.99 25.99
CA VAL A 88 -4.16 5.37 25.19
C VAL A 88 -3.19 6.44 24.68
N ALA A 89 -1.90 6.24 24.96
CA ALA A 89 -0.83 6.97 24.31
C ALA A 89 -0.50 6.30 22.97
N VAL A 90 -0.53 7.08 21.89
CA VAL A 90 -0.15 6.64 20.55
C VAL A 90 1.02 7.47 20.06
N HIS A 91 2.11 6.78 19.72
CA HIS A 91 3.28 7.38 19.09
C HIS A 91 3.36 6.93 17.63
N ILE A 92 3.49 7.87 16.71
CA ILE A 92 3.56 7.60 15.27
C ILE A 92 4.83 8.25 14.73
N ASP A 93 5.70 7.40 14.18
CA ASP A 93 6.94 7.80 13.51
C ASP A 93 6.84 7.47 12.02
N SER A 94 6.78 8.49 11.17
CA SER A 94 6.89 8.34 9.71
C SER A 94 8.34 8.50 9.28
N LEU A 95 8.92 7.41 8.79
CA LEU A 95 10.35 7.31 8.52
C LEU A 95 10.72 8.02 7.22
N MET A 96 11.77 8.86 7.26
CA MET A 96 12.37 9.46 6.06
C MET A 96 13.44 8.53 5.51
N SER A 97 13.25 7.99 4.31
CA SER A 97 14.18 7.04 3.69
C SER A 97 14.24 7.25 2.18
N ALA A 98 15.41 6.99 1.58
CA ALA A 98 15.62 7.10 0.13
C ALA A 98 15.14 8.44 -0.50
N GLY A 99 15.31 9.55 0.22
CA GLY A 99 14.88 10.87 -0.26
C GLY A 99 13.35 11.06 -0.30
N GLN A 100 12.58 10.19 0.36
CA GLN A 100 11.13 10.24 0.44
C GLN A 100 10.66 10.23 1.89
N VAL A 101 9.46 10.76 2.13
CA VAL A 101 8.80 10.73 3.42
C VAL A 101 7.28 10.76 3.26
N PHE A 102 6.57 9.95 4.04
CA PHE A 102 5.12 10.05 4.14
C PHE A 102 4.74 11.15 5.12
N ALA A 103 3.84 12.06 4.74
CA ALA A 103 3.38 13.16 5.59
C ALA A 103 2.08 12.78 6.30
N PRO A 104 2.14 12.29 7.56
CA PRO A 104 0.98 11.66 8.19
C PRO A 104 -0.12 12.66 8.53
N SER A 105 -1.35 12.14 8.45
CA SER A 105 -2.56 12.73 8.99
C SER A 105 -3.37 11.60 9.62
N VAL A 106 -4.04 11.89 10.72
CA VAL A 106 -4.74 10.89 11.54
C VAL A 106 -6.17 11.33 11.77
N ILE A 107 -7.13 10.46 11.51
CA ILE A 107 -8.53 10.66 11.88
C ILE A 107 -8.91 9.66 12.95
N LEU A 108 -9.53 10.15 14.02
CA LEU A 108 -10.16 9.33 15.04
C LEU A 108 -11.66 9.31 14.82
N LEU A 109 -12.23 8.10 14.80
CA LEU A 109 -13.66 7.90 14.58
C LEU A 109 -14.32 7.36 15.84
N ASP A 110 -15.58 7.74 16.04
CA ASP A 110 -16.42 7.15 17.07
C ASP A 110 -16.83 5.72 16.74
N ALA A 111 -17.59 5.12 17.66
CA ALA A 111 -18.08 3.75 17.53
C ALA A 111 -18.96 3.53 16.27
N HIS A 112 -19.59 4.59 15.74
CA HIS A 112 -20.40 4.59 14.51
C HIS A 112 -19.61 4.97 13.25
N PHE A 113 -18.27 4.96 13.33
CA PHE A 113 -17.36 5.32 12.24
C PHE A 113 -17.51 6.76 11.75
N LYS A 114 -17.95 7.68 12.61
CA LYS A 114 -17.99 9.11 12.29
C LYS A 114 -16.71 9.80 12.77
N PRO A 115 -16.07 10.65 11.94
CA PRO A 115 -14.93 11.45 12.37
C PRO A 115 -15.25 12.33 13.56
N GLN A 116 -14.40 12.29 14.58
CA GLN A 116 -14.49 13.10 15.78
C GLN A 116 -13.30 14.06 15.91
N ILE A 117 -12.09 13.58 15.64
CA ILE A 117 -10.85 14.34 15.78
C ILE A 117 -9.97 14.08 14.56
N THR A 118 -9.29 15.13 14.08
CA THR A 118 -8.30 15.02 13.01
C THR A 118 -7.01 15.72 13.44
N TYR A 119 -5.90 14.99 13.36
CA TYR A 119 -4.55 15.52 13.52
C TYR A 119 -3.89 15.59 12.16
N ASP A 120 -3.61 16.81 11.72
CA ASP A 120 -2.86 17.07 10.49
C ASP A 120 -1.34 17.01 10.73
N LEU A 121 -0.57 17.33 9.69
CA LEU A 121 0.88 17.33 9.75
C LEU A 121 1.47 18.31 10.78
N ASN A 122 0.74 19.34 11.21
CA ASN A 122 1.23 20.32 12.18
C ASN A 122 1.36 19.73 13.60
N HIS A 123 0.69 18.59 13.85
CA HIS A 123 0.82 17.83 15.09
C HIS A 123 2.02 16.89 15.09
N PHE A 124 2.84 16.92 14.03
CA PHE A 124 4.07 16.14 13.91
C PHE A 124 5.28 17.06 13.89
N SER A 125 6.30 16.68 14.65
CA SER A 125 7.60 17.36 14.67
C SER A 125 8.63 16.56 13.89
N ILE A 126 9.58 17.23 13.26
CA ILE A 126 10.72 16.54 12.67
C ILE A 126 11.66 16.13 13.81
N ARG A 127 11.97 14.84 13.88
CA ARG A 127 13.05 14.31 14.72
C ARG A 127 14.22 13.94 13.82
N TYR A 128 15.36 14.55 14.10
CA TYR A 128 16.59 14.27 13.37
C TYR A 128 17.15 12.91 13.76
N ALA A 129 17.97 12.36 12.87
CA ALA A 129 18.66 11.11 13.10
C ALA A 129 19.57 11.22 14.34
N ASP A 130 19.48 10.22 15.20
CA ASP A 130 20.27 10.09 16.42
C ASP A 130 20.73 8.63 16.57
N ALA A 131 21.24 8.24 17.75
CA ALA A 131 21.69 6.87 18.00
C ALA A 131 20.56 5.82 17.91
N PHE A 132 19.29 6.24 17.95
CA PHE A 132 18.12 5.37 18.10
C PHE A 132 17.19 5.37 16.89
N GLY A 133 17.39 6.27 15.92
CA GLY A 133 16.57 6.28 14.72
C GLY A 133 17.05 7.23 13.62
N GLN A 134 16.47 7.05 12.45
CA GLN A 134 16.64 7.94 11.30
C GLN A 134 15.76 9.19 11.41
N ASN A 135 15.99 10.16 10.51
CA ASN A 135 15.12 11.32 10.34
C ASN A 135 13.66 10.87 10.15
N ARG A 136 12.73 11.51 10.84
CA ARG A 136 11.31 11.11 10.85
C ARG A 136 10.38 12.27 11.20
N TYR A 137 9.12 12.17 10.79
CA TYR A 137 8.03 12.91 11.43
C TYR A 137 7.56 12.11 12.64
N ALA A 138 7.51 12.74 13.80
CA ALA A 138 7.13 12.12 15.07
C ALA A 138 5.93 12.85 15.69
N GLY A 139 4.86 12.10 15.95
CA GLY A 139 3.64 12.56 16.63
C GLY A 139 3.39 11.75 17.90
N GLN A 140 2.85 12.39 18.93
CA GLN A 140 2.45 11.77 20.18
C GLN A 140 1.05 12.26 20.55
N PHE A 141 0.13 11.31 20.74
CA PHE A 141 -1.30 11.60 20.91
C PHE A 141 -1.82 10.89 22.15
N GLN A 142 -2.57 11.63 22.96
CA GLN A 142 -3.35 11.06 24.05
C GLN A 142 -4.78 10.89 23.58
N ILE A 143 -5.22 9.63 23.49
CA ILE A 143 -6.47 9.25 22.84
C ILE A 143 -7.38 8.57 23.85
N ASN A 144 -8.60 9.07 23.94
CA ASN A 144 -9.67 8.37 24.63
C ASN A 144 -10.26 7.31 23.69
N ALA A 145 -9.69 6.10 23.73
CA ALA A 145 -10.19 4.94 23.00
C ALA A 145 -11.63 4.57 23.40
N GLU A 146 -12.16 5.18 24.48
CA GLU A 146 -13.53 5.02 24.86
C GLU A 146 -14.51 5.60 23.86
N ASN A 147 -14.24 6.85 23.50
CA ASN A 147 -15.05 7.68 22.65
C ASN A 147 -14.66 7.51 21.18
N THR A 148 -13.37 7.29 20.91
CA THR A 148 -12.84 7.11 19.56
C THR A 148 -12.09 5.78 19.41
N PRO A 149 -12.81 4.66 19.29
CA PRO A 149 -12.21 3.32 19.23
C PRO A 149 -11.50 2.99 17.91
N TYR A 150 -11.59 3.86 16.90
CA TYR A 150 -10.99 3.65 15.58
C TYR A 150 -10.05 4.79 15.20
N MET A 151 -8.96 4.43 14.54
CA MET A 151 -7.93 5.35 14.06
C MET A 151 -7.61 5.04 12.59
N VAL A 152 -7.57 6.06 11.75
CA VAL A 152 -7.15 5.96 10.35
C VAL A 152 -5.94 6.85 10.15
N VAL A 153 -4.88 6.30 9.55
CA VAL A 153 -3.65 7.02 9.21
C VAL A 153 -3.54 7.11 7.70
N TYR A 154 -3.38 8.31 7.17
CA TYR A 154 -3.33 8.62 5.74
C TYR A 154 -2.43 9.85 5.51
N THR A 155 -2.34 10.35 4.27
CA THR A 155 -1.66 11.62 3.96
C THR A 155 -2.57 12.49 3.10
N ASP A 156 -2.58 13.80 3.33
CA ASP A 156 -3.31 14.71 2.46
C ASP A 156 -2.57 14.85 1.11
N ALA A 157 -3.31 14.74 0.00
CA ALA A 157 -2.71 14.73 -1.32
C ALA A 157 -2.12 16.10 -1.72
N ASP A 158 -2.66 17.19 -1.17
CA ASP A 158 -2.15 18.55 -1.36
C ASP A 158 -0.77 18.77 -0.70
N LYS A 159 -0.39 17.95 0.28
CA LYS A 159 0.94 18.00 0.93
C LYS A 159 1.98 17.14 0.24
N THR A 160 1.61 16.40 -0.79
CA THR A 160 2.53 15.53 -1.54
C THR A 160 3.31 16.34 -2.58
N GLY A 161 4.58 15.99 -2.82
CA GLY A 161 5.45 16.68 -3.76
C GLY A 161 6.28 17.82 -3.15
N ASP A 162 5.84 18.38 -2.01
CA ASP A 162 6.62 19.36 -1.26
C ASP A 162 7.95 18.77 -0.78
N LYS A 163 8.98 19.63 -0.73
CA LYS A 163 10.30 19.26 -0.21
C LYS A 163 10.40 19.53 1.28
N VAL A 164 11.03 18.59 1.99
CA VAL A 164 11.42 18.70 3.39
C VAL A 164 12.93 18.78 3.43
N ILE A 165 13.45 19.90 3.94
CA ILE A 165 14.89 20.16 4.01
C ILE A 165 15.35 19.89 5.44
N ILE A 166 16.28 18.95 5.58
CA ILE A 166 16.91 18.61 6.85
C ILE A 166 18.34 19.15 6.83
N PRO A 167 18.70 20.05 7.77
CA PRO A 167 20.05 20.56 7.87
C PRO A 167 21.07 19.44 8.00
N HIS A 168 22.21 19.55 7.31
CA HIS A 168 23.27 18.57 7.44
C HIS A 168 23.80 18.55 8.89
N PRO A 169 24.05 17.39 9.52
CA PRO A 169 24.49 17.32 10.92
C PRO A 169 25.76 18.12 11.22
N ALA A 170 26.72 18.14 10.28
CA ALA A 170 27.94 18.95 10.40
C ALA A 170 27.66 20.47 10.47
N ARG A 171 26.59 20.94 9.82
CA ARG A 171 26.18 22.34 9.88
C ARG A 171 25.62 22.69 11.25
N ILE A 172 24.75 21.83 11.80
CA ILE A 172 24.19 22.02 13.15
C ILE A 172 25.31 22.04 14.19
N ARG A 173 26.24 21.09 14.14
CA ARG A 173 27.39 21.06 15.05
C ARG A 173 28.21 22.34 14.98
N ALA A 174 28.55 22.82 13.78
CA ALA A 174 29.35 24.04 13.62
C ALA A 174 28.62 25.28 14.18
N MET A 175 27.29 25.35 14.03
CA MET A 175 26.48 26.43 14.63
C MET A 175 26.49 26.39 16.16
N GLU A 176 26.42 25.20 16.76
CA GLU A 176 26.44 25.03 18.22
C GLU A 176 27.84 25.27 18.83
N SER A 177 28.90 24.86 18.12
CA SER A 177 30.29 25.00 18.56
C SER A 177 30.90 26.37 18.26
N GLY A 178 30.24 27.19 17.42
CA GLY A 178 30.78 28.46 16.92
C GLY A 178 31.92 28.30 15.90
N GLU A 179 32.05 27.11 15.30
CA GLU A 179 33.03 26.84 14.25
C GLU A 179 32.60 27.44 12.89
N PRO A 180 33.54 27.66 11.96
CA PRO A 180 33.20 28.05 10.60
C PRO A 180 32.26 27.05 9.93
N LEU A 181 31.21 27.54 9.25
CA LEU A 181 30.23 26.69 8.59
C LEU A 181 30.88 25.89 7.43
N PRO A 182 30.72 24.56 7.39
CA PRO A 182 31.27 23.75 6.32
C PRO A 182 30.45 23.91 5.02
N ILE A 183 31.12 23.73 3.87
CA ILE A 183 30.48 23.72 2.54
C ILE A 183 29.83 22.34 2.33
N VAL A 184 28.66 22.14 2.94
CA VAL A 184 27.85 20.93 2.82
C VAL A 184 26.43 21.26 2.42
N SER A 185 25.85 20.40 1.59
CA SER A 185 24.46 20.47 1.18
C SER A 185 23.55 19.82 2.21
N ASP A 186 22.39 20.42 2.42
CA ASP A 186 21.35 19.89 3.30
C ASP A 186 20.64 18.71 2.63
N ILE A 187 20.08 17.82 3.45
CA ILE A 187 19.43 16.60 2.99
C ILE A 187 18.00 16.94 2.58
N ASN A 188 17.62 16.60 1.36
CA ASN A 188 16.29 16.87 0.83
C ASN A 188 15.46 15.59 0.75
N TYR A 189 14.25 15.64 1.29
CA TYR A 189 13.24 14.60 1.14
C TYR A 189 12.03 15.17 0.37
N SER A 190 11.37 14.33 -0.42
CA SER A 190 10.11 14.68 -1.09
C SER A 190 8.96 13.99 -0.35
N ARG A 191 7.88 14.72 -0.08
CA ARG A 191 6.68 14.11 0.49
C ARG A 191 6.00 13.22 -0.54
N THR A 192 5.60 12.02 -0.14
CA THR A 192 5.02 10.99 -1.01
C THR A 192 3.77 10.37 -0.41
N HIS A 193 2.91 9.82 -1.27
CA HIS A 193 1.76 9.01 -0.85
C HIS A 193 2.15 7.68 -0.19
N GLN A 194 3.40 7.26 -0.36
CA GLN A 194 3.92 5.99 0.10
C GLN A 194 4.95 6.22 1.21
N GLY A 195 5.15 5.23 2.06
CA GLY A 195 6.15 5.27 3.12
C GLY A 195 5.97 4.18 4.15
N THR A 196 6.80 4.24 5.20
CA THR A 196 6.73 3.31 6.33
C THR A 196 6.57 4.09 7.62
N LEU A 197 5.59 3.69 8.42
CA LEU A 197 5.32 4.25 9.72
C LEU A 197 5.52 3.20 10.80
N ASN A 198 6.12 3.58 11.92
CA ASN A 198 6.08 2.81 13.15
C ASN A 198 5.00 3.42 14.05
N ILE A 199 4.04 2.61 14.46
CA ILE A 199 2.94 3.01 15.34
C ILE A 199 3.10 2.22 16.63
N GLN A 200 3.30 2.92 17.74
CA GLN A 200 3.35 2.33 19.07
C GLN A 200 2.12 2.77 19.86
N VAL A 201 1.45 1.82 20.48
CA VAL A 201 0.24 2.01 21.26
C VAL A 201 0.51 1.53 22.67
N THR A 202 0.16 2.36 23.66
CA THR A 202 0.31 2.03 25.08
C THR A 202 -0.95 2.44 25.83
N THR A 203 -1.61 1.47 26.43
CA THR A 203 -2.83 1.70 27.22
C THR A 203 -2.43 2.23 28.59
N GLU A 204 -2.82 3.47 28.88
CA GLU A 204 -2.54 4.12 30.17
C GLU A 204 -3.64 3.83 31.20
N SER A 205 -4.89 3.66 30.74
CA SER A 205 -6.00 3.24 31.60
C SER A 205 -6.89 2.20 30.93
N VAL A 206 -7.47 1.33 31.74
CA VAL A 206 -8.34 0.24 31.28
C VAL A 206 -9.79 0.63 31.51
N ARG A 207 -10.66 0.30 30.55
CA ARG A 207 -12.11 0.42 30.70
C ARG A 207 -12.61 -0.45 31.84
N GLN A 208 -13.49 0.12 32.66
CA GLN A 208 -14.16 -0.62 33.73
C GLN A 208 -15.57 -1.11 33.36
N HIS A 209 -16.00 -0.89 32.12
CA HIS A 209 -17.33 -1.29 31.62
C HIS A 209 -17.22 -1.96 30.24
N PRO A 210 -18.17 -2.84 29.87
CA PRO A 210 -18.18 -3.48 28.56
C PRO A 210 -18.21 -2.46 27.42
N ALA A 211 -17.38 -2.68 26.40
CA ALA A 211 -17.45 -1.86 25.20
C ALA A 211 -18.80 -2.02 24.50
N PRO A 212 -19.37 -0.95 23.91
CA PRO A 212 -20.61 -1.05 23.14
C PRO A 212 -20.44 -2.07 22.01
N VAL A 213 -21.35 -3.05 21.98
CA VAL A 213 -21.39 -4.07 20.93
C VAL A 213 -21.98 -3.43 19.69
N ILE A 214 -21.10 -2.90 18.84
CA ILE A 214 -21.48 -2.51 17.49
C ILE A 214 -21.17 -3.70 16.60
N SER A 215 -22.19 -4.21 15.92
CA SER A 215 -22.06 -5.24 14.90
C SER A 215 -21.13 -4.72 13.83
N GLN A 216 -19.83 -4.99 13.98
CA GLN A 216 -18.90 -4.76 12.90
C GLN A 216 -19.37 -5.61 11.73
N PRO A 217 -19.46 -5.06 10.50
CA PRO A 217 -19.43 -5.91 9.33
C PRO A 217 -18.22 -6.82 9.53
N ALA A 218 -18.44 -8.14 9.50
CA ALA A 218 -17.36 -9.10 9.60
C ALA A 218 -16.19 -8.62 8.72
N PRO A 219 -14.92 -8.70 9.19
CA PRO A 219 -13.78 -8.19 8.45
C PRO A 219 -13.97 -8.58 7.01
N HIS A 220 -14.09 -7.57 6.13
CA HIS A 220 -14.45 -7.81 4.74
C HIS A 220 -13.56 -8.92 4.23
N GLN A 221 -14.19 -10.06 4.06
CA GLN A 221 -13.57 -11.26 3.58
C GLN A 221 -13.42 -11.04 2.09
N PHE A 222 -12.45 -10.22 1.72
CA PHE A 222 -11.95 -10.13 0.36
C PHE A 222 -11.44 -11.50 -0.14
N THR A 223 -11.47 -12.54 0.70
CA THR A 223 -11.05 -13.91 0.41
C THR A 223 -12.08 -14.99 0.78
N ARG A 224 -13.37 -14.70 1.05
CA ARG A 224 -14.36 -15.81 1.08
C ARG A 224 -15.34 -15.78 -0.07
N THR A 225 -15.88 -14.62 -0.46
CA THR A 225 -16.76 -14.55 -1.63
C THR A 225 -15.97 -14.55 -2.91
N ALA A 226 -14.95 -13.68 -3.06
CA ALA A 226 -14.09 -13.67 -4.24
C ALA A 226 -13.30 -14.99 -4.42
N GLU A 227 -12.85 -15.62 -3.32
CA GLU A 227 -12.18 -16.92 -3.35
C GLU A 227 -13.18 -18.05 -3.70
N ARG A 228 -14.39 -18.07 -3.12
CA ARG A 228 -15.45 -19.03 -3.50
C ARG A 228 -15.90 -18.87 -4.95
N ASP A 229 -15.98 -17.63 -5.44
CA ASP A 229 -16.39 -17.33 -6.81
C ASP A 229 -15.30 -17.74 -7.80
N SER A 230 -14.02 -17.53 -7.44
CA SER A 230 -12.86 -18.03 -8.20
C SER A 230 -12.81 -19.57 -8.22
N VAL A 231 -12.99 -20.22 -7.06
CA VAL A 231 -13.05 -21.69 -6.95
C VAL A 231 -14.17 -22.25 -7.83
N ARG A 232 -15.40 -21.69 -7.73
CA ARG A 232 -16.55 -22.12 -8.53
C ARG A 232 -16.30 -21.92 -10.02
N TYR A 233 -15.72 -20.78 -10.41
CA TYR A 233 -15.41 -20.47 -11.79
C TYR A 233 -14.48 -21.51 -12.41
N TYR A 234 -13.32 -21.77 -11.81
CA TYR A 234 -12.34 -22.72 -12.35
C TYR A 234 -12.88 -24.15 -12.34
N HIS A 235 -13.59 -24.58 -11.28
CA HIS A 235 -14.20 -25.91 -11.23
C HIS A 235 -15.20 -26.12 -12.38
N HIS A 236 -16.09 -25.15 -12.61
CA HIS A 236 -17.09 -25.24 -13.67
C HIS A 236 -16.50 -25.10 -15.08
N ALA A 237 -15.48 -24.25 -15.26
CA ALA A 237 -14.80 -24.07 -16.54
C ALA A 237 -14.05 -25.35 -16.97
N ILE A 238 -13.36 -26.00 -16.03
CA ILE A 238 -12.68 -27.28 -16.25
C ILE A 238 -13.70 -28.36 -16.64
N GLN A 239 -14.79 -28.51 -15.88
CA GLN A 239 -15.84 -29.50 -16.17
C GLN A 239 -16.45 -29.32 -17.57
N ARG A 240 -16.78 -28.08 -17.95
CA ARG A 240 -17.36 -27.77 -19.27
C ARG A 240 -16.37 -28.03 -20.40
N ALA A 241 -15.10 -27.66 -20.23
CA ALA A 241 -14.07 -27.90 -21.24
C ALA A 241 -13.89 -29.41 -21.50
N VAL A 242 -13.86 -30.23 -20.45
CA VAL A 242 -13.79 -31.69 -20.58
C VAL A 242 -15.03 -32.26 -21.27
N ALA A 243 -16.22 -31.83 -20.84
CA ALA A 243 -17.50 -32.26 -21.41
C ALA A 243 -17.65 -31.88 -22.89
N ALA A 244 -17.10 -30.73 -23.31
CA ALA A 244 -17.09 -30.25 -24.68
C ALA A 244 -15.93 -30.80 -25.54
N ASN A 245 -15.18 -31.79 -25.05
CA ASN A 245 -14.03 -32.38 -25.74
C ASN A 245 -12.83 -31.43 -25.97
N HIS A 246 -12.75 -30.31 -25.25
CA HIS A 246 -11.63 -29.37 -25.30
C HIS A 246 -10.60 -29.67 -24.21
N ILE A 247 -9.85 -30.78 -24.37
CA ILE A 247 -8.90 -31.24 -23.35
C ILE A 247 -7.75 -30.26 -23.13
N ASP A 248 -7.21 -29.68 -24.20
CA ASP A 248 -6.11 -28.70 -24.11
C ASP A 248 -6.53 -27.45 -23.32
N LYS A 249 -7.77 -27.00 -23.53
CA LYS A 249 -8.37 -25.90 -22.78
C LYS A 249 -8.58 -26.26 -21.30
N ALA A 250 -8.98 -27.51 -21.01
CA ALA A 250 -9.16 -27.98 -19.64
C ALA A 250 -7.81 -28.05 -18.89
N LEU A 251 -6.73 -28.42 -19.56
CA LEU A 251 -5.37 -28.41 -19.02
C LEU A 251 -4.86 -26.98 -18.75
N ALA A 252 -5.07 -26.05 -19.69
CA ALA A 252 -4.70 -24.65 -19.51
C ALA A 252 -5.41 -24.03 -18.28
N LEU A 253 -6.72 -24.27 -18.15
CA LEU A 253 -7.50 -23.83 -16.99
C LEU A 253 -7.04 -24.48 -15.67
N LEU A 254 -6.56 -25.72 -15.71
CA LEU A 254 -6.01 -26.40 -14.54
C LEU A 254 -4.68 -25.78 -14.09
N GLU A 255 -3.77 -25.48 -15.02
CA GLU A 255 -2.49 -24.86 -14.69
C GLU A 255 -2.66 -23.43 -14.18
N GLU A 256 -3.57 -22.66 -14.78
CA GLU A 256 -3.95 -21.33 -14.28
C GLU A 256 -4.52 -21.42 -12.86
N ALA A 257 -5.42 -22.38 -12.60
CA ALA A 257 -5.97 -22.62 -11.27
C ALA A 257 -4.90 -23.02 -10.24
N LYS A 258 -3.85 -23.76 -10.65
CA LYS A 258 -2.71 -24.12 -9.77
C LYS A 258 -1.84 -22.91 -9.44
N VAL A 259 -1.52 -22.08 -10.43
CA VAL A 259 -0.78 -20.82 -10.23
C VAL A 259 -1.50 -19.90 -9.24
N LEU A 260 -2.83 -19.91 -9.29
CA LEU A 260 -3.70 -19.13 -8.40
C LEU A 260 -4.04 -19.83 -7.07
N ASN A 261 -3.41 -20.96 -6.75
CA ASN A 261 -3.65 -21.75 -5.53
C ASN A 261 -5.13 -22.14 -5.31
N ILE A 262 -5.89 -22.38 -6.37
CA ILE A 262 -7.31 -22.76 -6.29
C ILE A 262 -7.44 -24.20 -5.75
N PRO A 263 -8.05 -24.40 -4.57
CA PRO A 263 -8.17 -25.74 -3.98
C PRO A 263 -9.02 -26.68 -4.83
N GLY A 264 -8.58 -27.93 -4.95
CA GLY A 264 -9.38 -29.01 -5.56
C GLY A 264 -9.46 -29.03 -7.09
N ALA A 265 -8.84 -28.09 -7.80
CA ALA A 265 -8.90 -28.02 -9.28
C ALA A 265 -8.43 -29.32 -9.97
N ARG A 266 -7.33 -29.93 -9.47
CA ARG A 266 -6.80 -31.21 -9.98
C ARG A 266 -7.80 -32.37 -9.82
N ARG A 267 -8.48 -32.45 -8.67
CA ARG A 267 -9.48 -33.49 -8.41
C ARG A 267 -10.65 -33.37 -9.39
N VAL A 268 -11.16 -32.14 -9.58
CA VAL A 268 -12.27 -31.86 -10.51
C VAL A 268 -11.91 -32.23 -11.96
N PHE A 269 -10.67 -31.96 -12.39
CA PHE A 269 -10.18 -32.38 -13.71
C PHE A 269 -10.21 -33.90 -13.87
N ILE A 270 -9.64 -34.65 -12.91
CA ILE A 270 -9.59 -36.13 -12.94
C ILE A 270 -11.00 -36.72 -12.95
N GLU A 271 -11.89 -36.24 -12.08
CA GLU A 271 -13.29 -36.68 -12.02
C GLU A 271 -14.02 -36.44 -13.35
N ALA A 272 -13.83 -35.27 -13.97
CA ALA A 272 -14.47 -34.94 -15.24
C ALA A 272 -13.97 -35.84 -16.39
N ILE A 273 -12.68 -36.17 -16.43
CA ILE A 273 -12.10 -37.09 -17.41
C ILE A 273 -12.64 -38.51 -17.20
N ASN A 274 -12.61 -39.01 -15.96
CA ASN A 274 -13.12 -40.35 -15.65
C ASN A 274 -14.60 -40.50 -16.00
N LYS A 275 -15.43 -39.49 -15.70
CA LYS A 275 -16.85 -39.47 -16.05
C LYS A 275 -17.08 -39.50 -17.56
N LYS A 276 -16.19 -38.89 -18.33
CA LYS A 276 -16.24 -38.89 -19.79
C LYS A 276 -15.79 -40.21 -20.39
N THR A 277 -14.71 -40.81 -19.86
CA THR A 277 -14.20 -42.12 -20.33
C THR A 277 -15.13 -43.27 -19.94
N ALA A 278 -15.97 -43.09 -18.91
CA ALA A 278 -17.00 -44.04 -18.50
C ALA A 278 -18.32 -43.94 -19.30
N ARG A 279 -18.41 -43.04 -20.29
CA ARG A 279 -19.53 -42.91 -21.24
C ARG A 279 -19.08 -43.32 -22.63
#